data_AF-A0A940UAK5-F1
#
_entry.id   AF-A0A940UAK5-F1
#
_cell.length_a   1.000
_cell.length_b   1.000
_cell.length_c   1.000
_cell.angle_alpha   90.00
_cell.angle_beta   90.00
_cell.angle_gamma   90.00
#
_symmetry.space_group_name_H-M   'P 1'
#
loop_
_entity.id
_entity.type
_entity.pdbx_description
1 polymer ?
#
loop_
_entity_poly.entity_id
_entity_poly.type
_entity_poly.pdbx_seq_one_letter_code
_entity_poly.pdbx_strand_id
1 'polypeptide(L)'
;MNMQTRLSTLVILGVILCIFSPVMLNAAQAAEEKPKTELYRIDGRPKVGLVLSGGGARGVAHVGVLKVLEELHVPVDFIAGTSMGSLVGGLYAAGMSPT
;
A
#
# COMPACT_ATOMS: atom_id res chain seq x y z
N MET A 1 9.62 22.03 36.49
CA MET A 1 8.49 21.51 35.67
C MET A 1 7.28 21.35 36.57
N ASN A 2 6.28 22.20 36.38
CA ASN A 2 5.19 22.38 37.34
C ASN A 2 4.21 21.21 37.28
N MET A 3 3.55 20.92 38.40
CA MET A 3 2.65 19.76 38.53
C MET A 3 1.53 19.76 37.47
N GLN A 4 1.06 20.95 37.09
CA GLN A 4 0.09 21.13 36.01
C GLN A 4 0.65 20.73 34.64
N THR A 5 1.89 21.11 34.33
CA THR A 5 2.57 20.71 33.08
C THR A 5 2.77 19.20 33.00
N ARG A 6 3.12 18.54 34.12
CA ARG A 6 3.26 17.08 34.17
C ARG A 6 1.93 16.36 33.90
N LEU A 7 0.85 16.89 34.45
CA LEU A 7 -0.50 16.33 34.26
C LEU A 7 -0.98 16.52 32.81
N SER A 8 -0.77 17.69 32.21
CA SER A 8 -1.10 17.95 30.81
C SER A 8 -0.32 17.04 29.85
N THR A 9 0.98 16.85 30.08
CA THR A 9 1.81 15.97 29.25
C THR A 9 1.37 14.52 29.34
N LEU A 10 1.02 14.02 30.53
CA LEU A 10 0.53 12.64 30.68
C LEU A 10 -0.80 12.42 29.95
N VAL A 11 -1.73 13.39 30.05
CA VAL A 11 -3.03 13.31 29.37
C VAL A 11 -2.86 13.30 27.86
N ILE A 12 -2.01 14.19 27.32
CA ILE A 12 -1.75 14.26 25.88
C ILE A 12 -1.09 12.96 25.39
N LEU A 13 -0.10 12.44 26.12
CA LEU A 13 0.56 11.18 25.76
C LEU A 13 -0.43 10.00 25.81
N GLY A 14 -1.30 9.95 26.83
CA GLY A 14 -2.34 8.94 26.95
C GLY A 14 -3.36 9.00 25.81
N VAL A 15 -3.80 10.19 25.41
CA VAL A 15 -4.70 10.39 24.27
C VAL A 15 -4.04 9.97 22.96
N ILE A 16 -2.78 10.33 22.73
CA ILE A 16 -2.02 9.92 21.55
C ILE A 16 -1.91 8.39 21.49
N LEU A 17 -1.57 7.73 22.61
CA LEU A 17 -1.48 6.27 22.68
C LEU A 17 -2.83 5.59 22.41
N CYS A 18 -3.94 6.12 22.94
CA CYS A 18 -5.28 5.60 22.71
C CYS A 18 -5.75 5.74 21.26
N ILE A 19 -5.31 6.77 20.53
CA ILE A 19 -5.66 6.95 19.11
C ILE A 19 -4.83 6.03 18.21
N PHE A 20 -3.54 5.84 18.51
CA PHE A 20 -2.64 5.02 17.68
C PHE A 20 -2.77 3.51 17.95
N SER A 21 -3.14 3.10 19.16
CA SER A 21 -3.24 1.69 19.55
C SER A 21 -4.26 0.86 18.73
N PRO A 22 -5.52 1.29 18.51
CA PRO A 22 -6.47 0.51 17.73
C PRO A 22 -6.13 0.46 16.24
N VAL A 23 -5.50 1.51 15.68
CA VAL A 23 -5.02 1.52 14.29
C VAL A 23 -3.88 0.50 14.09
N MET A 24 -2.94 0.44 15.03
CA MET A 24 -1.82 -0.51 14.97
C MET A 24 -2.28 -1.95 15.21
N LEU A 25 -3.22 -2.17 16.13
CA LEU A 25 -3.75 -3.51 16.39
C LEU A 25 -4.56 -4.04 15.19
N ASN A 26 -5.37 -3.20 14.56
CA ASN A 26 -6.14 -3.59 13.37
C ASN A 26 -5.22 -3.85 12.15
N ALA A 27 -4.18 -3.03 11.95
CA ALA A 27 -3.18 -3.26 10.91
C ALA A 27 -2.38 -4.55 11.13
N ALA A 28 -2.05 -4.90 12.38
CA ALA A 28 -1.39 -6.15 12.71
C ALA A 28 -2.29 -7.37 12.46
N GLN A 29 -3.58 -7.29 12.81
CA GLN A 29 -4.54 -8.38 12.60
C GLN A 29 -4.81 -8.65 11.11
N ALA A 30 -4.81 -7.61 10.25
CA ALA A 30 -4.95 -7.78 8.81
C ALA A 30 -3.78 -8.56 8.16
N ALA A 31 -2.61 -8.59 8.79
CA ALA A 31 -1.46 -9.33 8.31
C ALA A 31 -1.48 -10.83 8.68
N GLU A 32 -2.34 -11.25 9.62
CA GLU A 32 -2.30 -12.60 10.21
C GLU A 32 -3.40 -13.54 9.68
N GLU A 33 -4.34 -13.07 8.85
CA GLU A 33 -5.34 -13.96 8.24
C GLU A 33 -4.66 -14.94 7.26
N LYS A 34 -4.71 -16.25 7.57
CA LYS A 34 -4.09 -17.30 6.75
C LYS A 34 -4.52 -17.17 5.28
N PRO A 35 -3.58 -17.15 4.32
CA PRO A 35 -3.92 -16.94 2.91
C PRO A 35 -4.75 -18.10 2.38
N LYS A 36 -5.96 -17.81 1.87
CA LYS A 36 -6.82 -18.76 1.16
C LYS A 36 -6.29 -19.01 -0.26
N THR A 37 -5.06 -19.53 -0.37
CA THR A 37 -4.26 -19.62 -1.61
C THR A 37 -4.97 -20.31 -2.77
N GLU A 38 -5.83 -21.29 -2.51
CA GLU A 38 -6.64 -22.00 -3.52
C GLU A 38 -7.74 -21.12 -4.15
N LEU A 39 -8.37 -20.23 -3.37
CA LEU A 39 -9.44 -19.32 -3.82
C LEU A 39 -8.93 -18.12 -4.64
N TYR A 40 -7.61 -17.89 -4.63
CA TYR A 40 -6.97 -16.75 -5.27
C TYR A 40 -6.32 -17.10 -6.61
N ARG A 41 -6.73 -18.18 -7.27
CA ARG A 41 -6.30 -18.45 -8.65
C ARG A 41 -7.26 -17.80 -9.64
N ILE A 42 -6.74 -17.04 -10.61
CA ILE A 42 -7.47 -16.68 -11.83
C ILE A 42 -6.92 -17.58 -12.93
N ASP A 43 -7.81 -18.31 -13.59
CA ASP A 43 -7.46 -19.18 -14.73
C ASP A 43 -6.30 -20.14 -14.45
N GLY A 44 -6.24 -20.70 -13.24
CA GLY A 44 -5.23 -21.68 -12.85
C GLY A 44 -3.86 -21.12 -12.47
N ARG A 45 -3.64 -19.80 -12.52
CA ARG A 45 -2.40 -19.15 -12.02
C ARG A 45 -2.64 -18.33 -10.75
N PRO A 46 -1.59 -18.07 -9.94
CA PRO A 46 -1.69 -17.16 -8.81
C PRO A 46 -2.13 -15.75 -9.26
N LYS A 47 -2.94 -15.08 -8.41
CA LYS A 47 -3.18 -13.64 -8.52
C LYS A 47 -1.91 -12.86 -8.20
N VAL A 48 -1.65 -11.81 -8.96
CA VAL A 48 -0.49 -10.91 -8.81
C VAL A 48 -0.98 -9.50 -8.53
N GLY A 49 -0.62 -8.98 -7.36
CA GLY A 49 -0.82 -7.58 -7.00
C GLY A 49 0.48 -6.79 -7.18
N LEU A 50 0.41 -5.68 -7.91
CA LEU A 50 1.52 -4.73 -8.06
C LEU A 50 1.31 -3.52 -7.14
N VAL A 51 2.32 -3.19 -6.34
CA VAL A 51 2.27 -2.04 -5.42
C VAL A 51 3.29 -0.99 -5.84
N LEU A 52 2.80 0.22 -6.17
CA LEU A 52 3.62 1.34 -6.63
C LEU A 52 3.73 2.41 -5.54
N SER A 53 4.92 2.54 -4.96
CA SER A 53 5.18 3.57 -3.94
C SER A 53 5.11 4.99 -4.51
N GLY A 54 4.98 5.99 -3.63
CA GLY A 54 5.13 7.39 -4.00
C GLY A 54 6.58 7.78 -4.30
N GLY A 55 6.78 8.93 -4.94
CA GLY A 55 8.14 9.41 -5.27
C GLY A 55 8.21 10.79 -5.94
N GLY A 56 7.10 11.54 -5.98
CA GLY A 56 7.02 12.80 -6.73
C GLY A 56 7.48 12.62 -8.19
N ALA A 57 8.27 13.56 -8.71
CA ALA A 57 8.77 13.50 -10.08
C ALA A 57 9.53 12.20 -10.43
N ARG A 58 10.20 11.56 -9.46
CA ARG A 58 10.90 10.28 -9.67
C ARG A 58 9.94 9.10 -9.87
N GLY A 59 8.67 9.25 -9.51
CA GLY A 59 7.64 8.24 -9.71
C GLY A 59 7.38 7.89 -11.18
N VAL A 60 7.87 8.70 -12.13
CA VAL A 60 7.81 8.36 -13.56
C VAL A 60 8.59 7.08 -13.90
N ALA A 61 9.57 6.70 -13.06
CA ALA A 61 10.32 5.45 -13.20
C ALA A 61 9.41 4.20 -13.18
N HIS A 62 8.24 4.28 -12.53
CA HIS A 62 7.25 3.20 -12.54
C HIS A 62 6.77 2.83 -13.95
N VAL A 63 6.79 3.76 -14.91
CA VAL A 63 6.46 3.47 -16.32
C VAL A 63 7.43 2.46 -16.92
N GLY A 64 8.74 2.62 -16.65
CA GLY A 64 9.75 1.66 -17.12
C GLY A 64 9.60 0.28 -16.50
N VAL A 65 9.20 0.21 -15.22
CA VAL A 65 8.88 -1.06 -14.55
C VAL A 65 7.69 -1.74 -15.23
N LEU A 66 6.60 -1.00 -15.48
CA LEU A 66 5.41 -1.53 -16.16
C LEU A 66 5.75 -2.04 -17.56
N LYS A 67 6.58 -1.32 -18.31
CA LYS A 67 7.03 -1.74 -19.64
C LYS A 67 7.75 -3.10 -19.60
N VAL A 68 8.71 -3.27 -18.69
CA VAL A 68 9.44 -4.54 -18.55
C VAL A 68 8.50 -5.67 -18.09
N LEU A 69 7.55 -5.38 -17.21
CA LEU A 69 6.56 -6.39 -16.79
C LEU A 69 5.67 -6.84 -17.96
N GLU A 70 5.24 -5.94 -18.84
CA GLU A 70 4.51 -6.29 -20.07
C GLU A 70 5.38 -7.11 -21.03
N GLU A 71 6.63 -6.70 -21.28
CA GLU A 71 7.58 -7.43 -22.15
C GLU A 71 7.81 -8.87 -21.65
N LEU A 72 7.89 -9.05 -20.33
CA LEU A 72 8.03 -10.35 -19.68
C LEU A 72 6.72 -11.11 -19.52
N HIS A 73 5.60 -10.57 -20.01
CA HIS A 73 4.26 -11.15 -19.90
C HIS A 73 3.86 -11.48 -18.45
N VAL A 74 4.27 -10.63 -17.50
CA VAL A 74 3.88 -10.78 -16.09
C VAL A 74 2.44 -10.28 -15.94
N PRO A 75 1.48 -11.16 -15.57
CA PRO A 75 0.09 -10.75 -15.51
C PRO A 75 -0.17 -9.98 -14.21
N VAL A 76 -0.60 -8.72 -14.30
CA VAL A 76 -0.94 -7.87 -13.14
C VAL A 76 -2.47 -7.83 -12.97
N ASP A 77 -2.98 -8.38 -11.88
CA ASP A 77 -4.43 -8.46 -11.61
C ASP A 77 -4.96 -7.31 -10.76
N PHE A 78 -4.12 -6.81 -9.85
CA PHE A 78 -4.48 -5.75 -8.92
C PHE A 78 -3.34 -4.73 -8.86
N ILE A 79 -3.71 -3.46 -8.73
CA ILE A 79 -2.74 -2.38 -8.54
C ILE A 79 -3.14 -1.58 -7.31
N ALA A 80 -2.18 -1.39 -6.42
CA ALA A 80 -2.24 -0.40 -5.37
C ALA A 80 -1.14 0.63 -5.59
N GLY A 81 -1.39 1.89 -5.29
CA GLY A 81 -0.34 2.90 -5.37
C GLY A 81 -0.58 4.08 -4.45
N THR A 82 0.49 4.81 -4.17
CA THR A 82 0.47 6.03 -3.34
C THR A 82 1.02 7.22 -4.14
N SER A 83 0.35 8.37 -4.10
CA SER A 83 0.78 9.61 -4.78
C SER A 83 1.07 9.35 -6.28
N MET A 84 2.30 9.61 -6.75
CA MET A 84 2.66 9.34 -8.15
C MET A 84 2.56 7.87 -8.56
N GLY A 85 2.72 6.93 -7.64
CA GLY A 85 2.43 5.52 -7.90
C GLY A 85 0.94 5.26 -8.16
N SER A 86 0.03 5.97 -7.47
CA SER A 86 -1.42 5.88 -7.74
C SER A 86 -1.76 6.44 -9.11
N LEU A 87 -1.11 7.54 -9.51
CA LEU A 87 -1.37 8.18 -10.80
C LEU A 87 -0.92 7.27 -11.96
N VAL A 88 0.34 6.82 -11.94
CA VAL A 88 0.87 5.93 -12.98
C VAL A 88 0.12 4.59 -13.00
N GLY A 89 -0.06 3.97 -11.83
CA GLY A 89 -0.75 2.69 -11.71
C GLY A 89 -2.23 2.77 -12.09
N GLY A 90 -2.91 3.87 -11.77
CA GLY A 90 -4.31 4.09 -12.14
C GLY A 90 -4.50 4.29 -13.64
N LEU A 91 -3.62 5.05 -14.30
CA LEU A 91 -3.63 5.20 -15.76
C LEU A 91 -3.39 3.87 -16.47
N TYR A 92 -2.40 3.10 -15.99
CA TYR A 92 -2.12 1.76 -16.51
C TYR A 92 -3.33 0.82 -16.34
N ALA A 93 -3.94 0.79 -15.15
CA ALA A 93 -5.16 0.01 -14.89
C ALA A 93 -6.36 0.46 -15.76
N ALA A 94 -6.39 1.72 -16.20
CA ALA A 94 -7.40 2.24 -17.13
C ALA A 94 -7.15 1.84 -18.60
N GLY A 95 -6.15 0.99 -18.86
CA GLY A 95 -5.82 0.50 -20.20
C GLY A 95 -4.83 1.38 -20.97
N MET A 96 -4.19 2.35 -20.30
CA MET A 96 -3.12 3.12 -20.93
C MET A 96 -1.83 2.30 -20.94
N SER A 97 -1.39 1.90 -22.13
CA SER A 97 -0.16 1.14 -22.30
C SER A 97 1.09 1.98 -21.97
N PRO A 98 2.10 1.42 -21.30
CA PRO A 98 3.38 2.06 -20.99
C PRO A 98 4.36 2.07 -22.19
N THR A 99 3.83 2.11 -23.42
CA THR A 99 4.57 1.94 -24.69
C THR A 99 5.58 3.03 -24.97
#